data_AF-A0A348TS62-F1
#
_entry.id   AF-A0A348TS62-F1
#
_cell.length_a   1.000
_cell.length_b   1.000
_cell.length_c   1.000
_cell.angle_alpha   90.00
_cell.angle_beta   90.00
_cell.angle_gamma   90.00
#
_symmetry.space_group_name_H-M   'P 1'
#
loop_
_entity.id
_entity.type
_entity.pdbx_description
1 polymer ?
#
loop_
_entity_poly.entity_id
_entity_poly.type
_entity_poly.pdbx_seq_one_letter_code
_entity_poly.pdbx_strand_id
1 'polypeptide(L)' 'THRDDYMETLHQQFPHYEWCQNKGYPTALHRKAIRQHGISPYHRKSFTLLPNELDLFSGEG' A
#
# COMPACT_ATOMS: atom_id res chain seq x y z
N THR A 1 13.78 -17.44 -0.03
CA THR A 1 14.57 -16.19 0.06
C THR A 1 13.98 -15.36 1.19
N HIS A 2 14.77 -14.77 2.09
CA HIS A 2 14.33 -14.07 3.32
C HIS A 2 13.17 -13.05 3.18
N ARG A 3 12.82 -12.66 1.96
CA ARG A 3 11.84 -11.63 1.66
C ARG A 3 10.39 -12.15 1.68
N ASP A 4 10.16 -13.41 1.32
CA ASP A 4 8.81 -13.99 1.29
C ASP A 4 8.27 -14.19 2.71
N ASP A 5 9.12 -14.67 3.63
CA ASP A 5 8.80 -14.87 5.06
C ASP A 5 8.45 -13.55 5.77
N TYR A 6 9.19 -12.49 5.46
CA TYR A 6 8.92 -11.14 5.94
C TYR A 6 7.57 -10.59 5.44
N MET A 7 7.24 -10.84 4.17
CA MET A 7 5.96 -10.41 3.59
C MET A 7 4.78 -11.22 4.15
N GLU A 8 4.98 -12.49 4.49
CA GLU A 8 3.98 -13.31 5.16
C GLU A 8 3.73 -12.83 6.58
N THR A 9 4.79 -12.53 7.35
CA THR A 9 4.68 -11.94 8.69
C THR A 9 3.96 -10.58 8.67
N LEU A 10 4.26 -9.75 7.67
CA LEU A 10 3.54 -8.48 7.46
C LEU A 10 2.08 -8.69 7.08
N HIS A 11 1.79 -9.71 6.28
CA HIS A 11 0.41 -10.06 5.93
C HIS A 11 -0.37 -10.59 7.13
N GLN A 12 0.25 -11.34 8.05
CA GLN A 12 -0.39 -11.76 9.29
C GLN A 12 -0.73 -10.57 10.20
N GLN A 13 0.16 -9.58 10.28
CA GLN A 13 -0.09 -8.37 11.07
C GLN A 13 -1.06 -7.39 10.39
N PHE A 14 -1.01 -7.29 9.06
CA PHE A 14 -1.87 -6.41 8.28
C PHE A 14 -2.41 -7.13 7.03
N PRO A 15 -3.39 -8.03 7.20
CA PRO A 15 -3.92 -8.81 6.09
C PRO A 15 -4.59 -7.93 5.04
N HIS A 16 -5.11 -6.76 5.46
CA HIS A 16 -5.81 -5.79 4.62
C HIS A 16 -4.98 -5.25 3.46
N TYR A 17 -3.65 -5.13 3.62
CA TYR A 17 -2.77 -4.59 2.58
C TYR A 17 -2.24 -5.66 1.61
N GLU A 18 -2.60 -6.93 1.81
CA GLU A 18 -2.21 -8.04 0.93
C GLU A 18 -0.69 -8.07 0.63
N TRP A 19 0.14 -7.90 1.67
CA TRP A 19 1.60 -7.87 1.55
C TRP A 19 2.20 -9.13 0.91
N CYS A 20 1.62 -10.29 1.20
CA CYS A 20 2.03 -11.56 0.60
C CYS A 20 1.87 -11.56 -0.94
N GLN A 21 0.78 -10.96 -1.42
CA GLN A 21 0.44 -10.92 -2.84
C GLN A 21 1.15 -9.78 -3.58
N ASN A 22 1.14 -8.58 -2.99
CA ASN A 22 1.69 -7.38 -3.61
C ASN A 22 3.18 -7.18 -3.33
N LYS A 23 3.78 -7.95 -2.41
CA LYS A 23 5.20 -7.86 -2.02
C LYS A 23 5.69 -6.43 -1.71
N GLY A 24 4.78 -5.56 -1.26
CA GLY A 24 5.03 -4.14 -0.98
C GLY A 24 4.93 -3.19 -2.17
N TYR A 25 4.44 -3.63 -3.33
CA TYR A 25 4.10 -2.76 -4.44
C TYR A 25 2.75 -2.07 -4.22
N PRO A 26 2.62 -0.76 -4.50
CA PRO A 26 1.39 -0.01 -4.31
C PRO A 26 0.40 -0.31 -5.44
N THR A 27 -0.21 -1.49 -5.44
CA THR A 27 -1.25 -1.88 -6.41
C THR A 27 -2.60 -1.20 -6.10
N ALA A 28 -3.57 -1.30 -7.01
CA ALA A 28 -4.89 -0.70 -6.80
C ALA A 28 -5.58 -1.20 -5.50
N LEU A 29 -5.45 -2.49 -5.20
CA LEU A 29 -5.97 -3.09 -3.96
C LEU A 29 -5.23 -2.56 -2.73
N HIS A 30 -3.89 -2.52 -2.79
CA HIS A 30 -3.07 -1.97 -1.72
C HIS A 30 -3.41 -0.50 -1.44
N ARG A 31 -3.60 0.31 -2.47
CA ARG A 31 -4.05 1.70 -2.36
C ARG A 31 -5.43 1.83 -1.75
N LYS A 32 -6.37 0.95 -2.11
CA LYS A 32 -7.70 0.91 -1.51
C LYS A 32 -7.62 0.60 -0.02
N ALA A 33 -6.81 -0.38 0.36
CA ALA A 33 -6.56 -0.70 1.76
C ALA A 33 -5.89 0.46 2.52
N ILE A 34 -4.91 1.15 1.91
CA ILE A 34 -4.31 2.36 2.48
C ILE A 34 -5.33 3.49 2.65
N ARG A 35 -6.24 3.68 1.70
CA ARG A 35 -7.32 4.66 1.83
C ARG A 35 -8.32 4.32 2.94
N GLN A 36 -8.58 3.03 3.16
CA GLN A 36 -9.55 2.57 4.17
C GLN A 36 -8.95 2.45 5.57
N HIS A 37 -7.71 2.01 5.69
CA HIS A 37 -7.04 1.69 6.96
C HIS A 37 -5.88 2.63 7.31
N GLY A 38 -5.45 3.48 6.38
CA GLY A 38 -4.30 4.39 6.54
C GLY A 38 -2.97 3.81 6.04
N ILE A 39 -1.90 4.59 6.17
CA ILE A 39 -0.54 4.08 5.90
C ILE A 39 0.02 3.37 7.15
N SER A 40 0.53 2.16 6.97
CA SER A 40 1.29 1.43 8.00
C SER A 40 2.76 1.89 8.05
N PRO A 41 3.47 1.81 9.20
CA PRO A 41 4.88 2.19 9.33
C PRO A 41 5.85 1.42 8.42
N TYR A 42 5.43 0.25 7.92
CA TYR A 42 6.22 -0.55 6.97
C TYR A 42 6.21 0.00 5.54
N HIS A 43 5.32 0.94 5.24
CA HIS A 43 5.33 1.58 3.92
C HIS A 43 6.52 2.51 3.78
N ARG A 44 7.17 2.44 2.63
CA ARG A 44 8.30 3.33 2.31
C ARG A 44 7.77 4.71 1.97
N LYS A 45 7.95 5.68 2.86
CA LYS A 45 7.55 7.09 2.66
C LYS A 45 8.20 7.76 1.45
N SER A 46 9.33 7.22 0.96
CA SER A 46 9.98 7.67 -0.27
C SER A 46 9.24 7.25 -1.55
N PHE A 47 8.31 6.30 -1.47
CA PHE A 47 7.50 5.85 -2.61
C PHE A 47 6.14 6.53 -2.56
N THR A 48 5.60 6.85 -3.75
CA THR A 48 4.24 7.36 -3.90
C THR A 48 3.25 6.23 -3.59
N LEU A 49 2.81 6.15 -2.34
CA LEU A 49 1.87 5.13 -1.84
C LEU A 49 0.45 5.38 -2.34
N LEU A 50 0.03 6.64 -2.30
CA LEU A 50 -1.20 7.11 -2.88
C LEU A 50 -0.84 8.15 -3.96
N PRO A 51 -1.46 8.11 -5.15
CA PRO A 51 -1.43 9.25 -6.03
C PRO A 51 -1.97 10.45 -5.26
N ASN A 52 -1.29 11.60 -5.40
CA ASN A 52 -1.66 12.83 -4.72
C ASN A 52 -3.16 13.09 -4.98
N GLU A 53 -3.94 13.34 -3.93
CA GLU A 53 -5.38 13.64 -4.08
C GLU A 53 -5.63 14.86 -4.96
N LEU A 54 -4.60 15.69 -5.22
CA LEU A 54 -4.63 16.76 -6.22
C LEU A 54 -4.95 16.31 -7.66
N ASP A 55 -4.76 15.04 -8.00
CA ASP A 55 -5.11 14.53 -9.35
C ASP A 55 -6.62 14.30 -9.50
N LEU A 56 -7.38 14.20 -8.39
CA LEU A 56 -8.84 14.03 -8.44
C LEU A 56 -9.60 15.33 -8.72
N PHE A 57 -8.96 16.50 -8.55
CA PHE A 57 -9.61 17.81 -8.69
C PHE A 57 -9.11 18.65 -9.88
N SER A 58 -8.15 18.15 -10.68
CA SER A 58 -7.61 18.90 -11.83
C SER A 58 -8.43 18.73 -13.13
N GLY A 59 -9.67 18.23 -13.05
CA GLY A 59 -10.51 17.87 -14.20
C GLY A 59 -11.74 18.74 -14.45
N GLU A 60 -11.91 19.86 -13.75
CA GLU A 60 -13.03 20.78 -13.96
C GLU A 60 -12.48 22.19 -14.25
N GLY A 61 -12.26 22.47 -15.53
CA GLY A 61 -11.86 23.77 -16.06
C GLY A 61 -12.41 23.96 -17.46
#